data_AF-L0F920-F1
#
_entry.id   AF-L0F920-F1
#
_cell.length_a   1.000
_cell.length_b   1.000
_cell.length_c   1.000
_cell.angle_alpha   90.00
_cell.angle_beta   90.00
_cell.angle_gamma   90.00
#
_symmetry.space_group_name_H-M   'P 1'
#
loop_
_entity.id
_entity.type
_entity.pdbx_description
1 polymer ?
#
loop_
_entity_poly.entity_id
_entity_poly.type
_entity_poly.pdbx_seq_one_letter_code
_entity_poly.pdbx_strand_id
1 'polypeptide(L)'
;MYFHDNLIICYVQDPSCDRFLFQLAGGEVCEVSKEVFFAQWQEYRDLEVARALEEGAIYRPLPVTMSITCNIKCLPINMNQRRKRKSAYLMQQPMLAHG
;
A
#
# COMPACT_ATOMS: atom_id res chain seq x y z
N MET A 1 21.17 1.18 8.28
CA MET A 1 20.48 0.65 7.09
C MET A 1 20.83 1.47 5.88
N TYR A 2 21.84 1.02 5.15
CA TYR A 2 22.33 1.71 3.96
C TYR A 2 22.33 0.72 2.80
N PHE A 3 22.06 1.22 1.60
CA PHE A 3 22.20 0.48 0.36
C PHE A 3 23.03 1.33 -0.60
N HIS A 4 24.16 0.79 -1.07
CA HIS A 4 25.16 1.53 -1.84
C HIS A 4 25.51 2.89 -1.21
N ASP A 5 25.90 2.88 0.07
CA ASP A 5 26.28 4.06 0.87
C ASP A 5 25.18 5.12 1.06
N ASN A 6 23.95 4.83 0.63
CA ASN A 6 22.81 5.71 0.75
C ASN A 6 21.79 5.17 1.77
N LEU A 7 21.25 6.06 2.60
CA LEU A 7 20.27 5.70 3.64
C LEU A 7 18.96 5.23 2.99
N ILE A 8 18.47 4.06 3.40
CA ILE A 8 17.14 3.59 3.01
C ILE A 8 16.09 4.32 3.85
N ILE A 9 15.13 4.96 3.20
CA ILE A 9 14.04 5.70 3.85
C ILE A 9 12.66 5.06 3.63
N CYS A 10 12.50 4.24 2.60
CA CYS A 10 11.27 3.50 2.36
C CYS A 10 11.52 2.12 1.75
N TYR A 11 10.74 1.16 2.22
CA TYR A 11 10.64 -0.20 1.71
C TYR A 11 9.35 -0.31 0.91
N VAL A 12 9.42 -0.45 -0.41
CA VAL A 12 8.23 -0.53 -1.26
C VAL A 12 8.09 -1.94 -1.84
N GLN A 13 6.92 -2.53 -1.63
CA GLN A 13 6.53 -3.81 -2.20
C GLN A 13 5.38 -3.63 -3.20
N ASP A 14 5.55 -4.10 -4.44
CA ASP A 14 4.47 -4.24 -5.41
C ASP A 14 4.09 -5.72 -5.58
N PRO A 15 3.05 -6.20 -4.88
CA PRO A 15 2.60 -7.58 -4.97
C PRO A 15 1.98 -7.93 -6.32
N SER A 16 1.65 -6.95 -7.16
CA SER A 16 1.04 -7.17 -8.48
C SER A 16 2.06 -7.68 -9.50
N CYS A 17 3.34 -7.33 -9.30
CA CYS A 17 4.43 -7.63 -10.22
C CYS A 17 5.64 -8.28 -9.52
N ASP A 18 5.49 -8.67 -8.24
CA ASP A 18 6.54 -9.24 -7.40
C ASP A 18 7.82 -8.38 -7.35
N ARG A 19 7.64 -7.05 -7.35
CA ARG A 19 8.75 -6.09 -7.33
C ARG A 19 8.99 -5.57 -5.93
N PHE A 20 10.27 -5.46 -5.58
CA PHE A 20 10.73 -4.99 -4.27
C PHE A 20 11.71 -3.86 -4.51
N LEU A 21 11.47 -2.72 -3.86
CA LEU A 21 12.21 -1.50 -4.11
C LEU A 21 12.63 -0.84 -2.79
N PHE A 22 13.82 -0.26 -2.78
CA PHE A 22 14.26 0.66 -1.75
C PHE A 22 14.19 2.09 -2.28
N GLN A 23 13.56 2.97 -1.51
CA GLN A 23 13.70 4.40 -1.71
C GLN A 23 14.84 4.90 -0.83
N LEU A 24 15.80 5.57 -1.45
CA LEU A 24 16.97 6.12 -0.79
C LEU A 24 16.74 7.60 -0.44
N ALA A 25 17.46 8.12 0.54
CA ALA A 25 17.36 9.51 0.97
C ALA A 25 17.66 10.53 -0.16
N GLY A 26 18.45 10.12 -1.17
CA GLY A 26 18.70 10.89 -2.38
C GLY A 26 17.54 10.94 -3.38
N GLY A 27 16.41 10.30 -3.09
CA GLY A 27 15.24 10.19 -3.97
C GLY A 27 15.35 9.08 -5.01
N GLU A 28 16.50 8.41 -5.10
CA GLU A 28 16.70 7.24 -5.95
C GLU A 28 15.85 6.06 -5.47
N VAL A 29 15.34 5.30 -6.44
CA VAL A 29 14.58 4.07 -6.19
C VAL A 29 15.35 2.91 -6.80
N CYS A 30 15.81 2.00 -5.96
CA CYS A 30 16.59 0.83 -6.36
C CYS A 30 15.72 -0.42 -6.31
N GLU A 31 15.66 -1.16 -7.41
CA GLU A 31 15.05 -2.49 -7.44
C GLU A 31 16.02 -3.51 -6.85
N VAL A 32 15.50 -4.34 -5.96
CA VAL A 32 16.26 -5.34 -5.23
C VAL A 32 15.54 -6.68 -5.28
N SER A 33 16.28 -7.76 -5.02
CA SER A 33 15.65 -9.06 -4.88
C SER A 33 14.81 -9.13 -3.61
N LYS A 34 13.83 -10.03 -3.62
CA LYS A 34 12.97 -10.30 -2.47
C LYS A 34 13.77 -10.65 -1.21
N GLU A 35 14.81 -11.46 -1.36
CA GLU A 35 15.66 -11.92 -0.27
C GLU A 35 16.41 -10.74 0.37
N VAL A 36 17.01 -9.88 -0.45
CA VAL A 36 17.71 -8.68 0.01
C VAL A 36 16.74 -7.72 0.71
N PHE A 37 15.54 -7.56 0.15
CA PHE A 37 14.50 -6.72 0.72
C PHE A 37 14.12 -7.14 2.14
N PHE A 38 13.76 -8.42 2.32
CA PHE A 38 13.33 -8.91 3.62
C PHE A 38 14.48 -9.02 4.63
N ALA A 39 15.70 -9.31 4.17
CA ALA A 39 16.89 -9.30 5.03
C ALA A 39 17.11 -7.89 5.62
N GLN A 40 17.13 -6.86 4.77
CA GLN A 40 17.29 -5.48 5.23
C GLN A 40 16.11 -5.01 6.10
N TRP A 41 14.89 -5.42 5.78
CA TRP A 41 13.73 -5.09 6.62
C TRP A 41 13.83 -5.73 8.00
N GLN A 42 14.32 -6.96 8.10
CA GLN A 42 14.50 -7.62 9.39
C GLN A 42 15.62 -6.94 10.20
N GLU A 43 16.74 -6.60 9.56
CA GLU A 43 17.82 -5.82 10.21
C GLU A 43 17.31 -4.49 10.77
N TYR A 44 16.41 -3.81 10.05
CA TYR A 44 15.75 -2.60 10.55
C TYR A 44 15.04 -2.84 11.87
N ARG A 45 14.21 -3.89 11.86
CA ARG A 45 13.28 -4.20 12.94
C ARG A 45 14.06 -4.56 14.19
N ASP A 46 15.13 -5.34 14.05
CA ASP A 46 15.98 -5.73 15.16
C ASP A 46 16.70 -4.51 15.76
N LEU A 47 17.17 -3.58 14.91
CA LEU A 47 17.77 -2.33 15.36
C LEU A 47 16.78 -1.43 16.11
N GLU A 48 15.57 -1.26 15.58
CA GLU A 48 14.52 -0.46 16.24
C GLU A 48 14.09 -1.09 17.58
N VAL A 49 14.02 -2.42 17.66
CA VAL A 49 13.74 -3.13 18.93
C VAL A 49 14.86 -2.89 19.94
N ALA A 50 16.13 -2.98 19.53
CA ALA A 50 17.26 -2.72 20.39
C ALA A 50 17.25 -1.27 20.92
N ARG A 51 16.99 -0.30 20.04
CA ARG A 51 16.87 1.12 20.41
C ARG A 51 15.69 1.39 21.35
N ALA A 52 14.55 0.76 21.12
CA ALA A 52 13.38 0.89 21.99
C ALA A 52 13.64 0.32 23.39
N LEU A 53 14.40 -0.78 23.47
CA LEU A 53 14.80 -1.38 24.74
C LEU A 53 15.79 -0.49 25.52
N GLU A 54 16.70 0.19 24.81
CA GLU A 54 17.70 1.09 25.39
C GLU A 54 17.12 2.45 25.82
N GLU A 55 16.29 3.09 24.98
CA GLU A 55 15.70 4.41 25.26
C GLU A 55 14.46 4.35 26.17
N GLY A 56 13.82 3.19 26.30
CA GLY A 56 12.64 2.98 27.15
C GLY A 56 11.49 3.92 26.77
N ALA A 57 11.01 4.74 27.71
CA ALA A 57 9.80 5.56 27.56
C ALA A 57 9.96 6.78 26.63
N ILE A 58 11.18 7.16 26.25
CA ILE A 58 11.46 8.35 25.41
C ILE A 58 11.61 7.97 23.93
N TYR A 59 11.50 6.68 23.61
CA TYR A 59 11.80 6.14 22.30
C TYR A 59 11.07 6.84 21.15
N ARG A 60 11.84 7.28 20.15
CA ARG A 60 11.32 7.77 18.88
C ARG A 60 11.81 6.89 17.72
N PRO A 61 10.90 6.22 17.00
CA PRO A 61 11.27 5.40 15.87
C PRO A 61 11.86 6.25 14.74
N LEU A 62 12.76 5.66 13.95
CA LEU A 62 13.28 6.34 12.77
C LEU A 62 12.17 6.56 11.73
N PRO A 63 12.26 7.61 10.90
CA PRO A 63 11.26 7.93 9.88
C PRO A 63 11.38 7.02 8.64
N VAL A 64 11.58 5.72 8.86
CA VAL A 64 11.64 4.71 7.80
C VAL A 64 10.27 4.05 7.69
N THR A 65 9.74 3.97 6.47
CA THR A 65 8.39 3.47 6.20
C THR A 65 8.39 2.20 5.36
N MET A 66 7.37 1.36 5.51
CA MET A 66 7.09 0.24 4.62
C MET A 66 5.76 0.50 3.89
N SER A 67 5.82 0.52 2.56
CA SER A 67 4.68 0.82 1.68
C SER A 67 4.38 -0.37 0.79
N ILE A 68 3.09 -0.67 0.61
CA ILE A 68 2.63 -1.69 -0.32
C ILE A 68 1.84 -0.98 -1.43
N THR A 69 2.37 -1.01 -2.64
CA THR A 69 1.72 -0.39 -3.80
C THR A 69 0.96 -1.45 -4.58
N CYS A 70 -0.37 -1.39 -4.58
CA CYS A 70 -1.20 -2.26 -5.40
C CYS A 70 -1.70 -1.52 -6.64
N ASN A 71 -1.59 -2.16 -7.80
CA ASN A 71 -2.14 -1.61 -9.03
C ASN A 71 -3.65 -1.88 -9.06
N ILE A 72 -4.44 -0.95 -8.52
CA ILE A 72 -5.90 -1.03 -8.62
C ILE A 72 -6.26 -0.74 -10.07
N LYS A 73 -6.32 -1.80 -10.90
CA LYS A 73 -6.99 -1.73 -12.19
C LYS A 73 -8.47 -1.49 -11.90
N CYS A 74 -8.88 -0.22 -11.83
CA CYS A 74 -10.27 0.18 -11.90
C CYS A 74 -10.78 -0.21 -13.29
N LEU A 75 -11.24 -1.45 -13.43
CA LEU A 75 -11.97 -1.87 -14.61
C LEU A 75 -13.13 -0.90 -14.79
N PRO A 76 -13.30 -0.28 -15.97
CA PRO A 76 -14.36 0.68 -16.17
C PRO A 76 -15.68 0.01 -15.82
N ILE A 77 -16.39 0.58 -14.84
CA ILE A 77 -17.74 0.17 -14.48
C ILE A 77 -18.51 0.19 -15.79
N ASN A 78 -18.98 -0.98 -16.22
CA ASN A 78 -19.70 -1.15 -17.47
C ASN A 78 -20.97 -0.30 -17.37
N MET A 79 -20.92 0.97 -17.81
CA MET A 79 -21.97 1.97 -17.58
C MET A 79 -23.31 1.50 -18.15
N ASN A 80 -23.25 0.63 -19.17
CA ASN A 80 -24.38 0.01 -19.83
C ASN A 80 -25.19 -0.94 -18.93
N GLN A 81 -24.60 -1.51 -17.87
CA GLN A 81 -25.36 -2.33 -16.90
C GLN A 81 -26.15 -1.49 -15.89
N ARG A 82 -25.79 -0.21 -15.67
CA ARG A 82 -26.50 0.65 -14.70
C ARG A 82 -27.87 1.10 -15.21
N ARG A 83 -28.04 1.25 -16.53
CA ARG A 83 -29.29 1.71 -17.14
C ARG A 83 -30.46 0.72 -17.06
N LYS A 84 -30.21 -0.57 -16.88
CA LYS A 84 -31.30 -1.58 -16.79
C LYS A 84 -31.86 -1.79 -15.37
N ARG A 85 -31.22 -1.29 -14.31
CA ARG A 85 -31.74 -1.44 -12.94
C ARG A 85 -32.80 -0.39 -12.54
N LYS A 86 -32.86 0.76 -13.23
CA LYS A 86 -33.84 1.82 -12.90
C LYS A 86 -35.21 1.65 -13.57
N SER A 87 -35.33 0.91 -14.67
CA SER A 87 -36.62 0.76 -15.37
C SER A 87 -37.51 -0.34 -14.80
N ALA A 88 -36.94 -1.33 -14.10
CA ALA A 88 -37.73 -2.40 -13.47
C ALA A 88 -38.53 -1.90 -12.25
N TYR A 89 -38.06 -0.85 -11.57
CA TYR A 89 -38.72 -0.33 -10.36
C TYR A 89 -39.89 0.62 -10.66
N LEU A 90 -39.95 1.18 -11.87
CA LEU A 90 -40.98 2.16 -12.27
C LEU A 90 -42.23 1.54 -12.92
N MET A 91 -42.19 0.24 -13.24
CA MET A 91 -43.30 -0.48 -13.88
C MET A 91 -44.19 -1.26 -12.89
N GLN A 92 -43.96 -1.13 -11.58
CA GLN A 92 -44.73 -1.82 -10.52
C GLN A 92 -45.44 -0.86 -9.55
N GLN A 93 -45.76 0.37 -9.94
CA GLN A 93 -46.72 1.17 -9.17
C GLN A 93 -48.14 0.91 -9.72
N PRO A 94 -49.02 0.21 -8.97
CA PRO A 94 -50.43 0.23 -9.31
C PRO A 94 -50.97 1.63 -9.06
N MET A 95 -51.61 2.20 -10.08
CA MET A 95 -52.41 3.42 -9.93
C MET A 95 -53.54 3.16 -8.94
N LEU A 96 -53.43 3.69 -7.72
CA LEU A 96 -54.58 3.82 -6.83
C LEU A 96 -55.20 5.20 -7.06
N ALA A 97 -56.25 5.17 -7.87
CA ALA A 97 -57.21 6.23 -8.05
C ALA A 97 -58.26 6.18 -6.93
N HIS A 98 -58.65 7.38 -6.47
CA HIS A 98 -59.90 7.75 -5.78
C HIS A 98 -60.28 7.15 -4.42
N GLY A 99 -60.74 8.05 -3.55
CA GLY A 99 -61.40 7.80 -2.27
C GLY A 99 -61.40 9.07 -1.44
#